data_AF-A0AA42YEJ9-F1
#
_entry.id   AF-A0AA42YEJ9-F1
#
_cell.length_a   1.000
_cell.length_b   1.000
_cell.length_c   1.000
_cell.angle_alpha   90.00
_cell.angle_beta   90.00
_cell.angle_gamma   90.00
#
_symmetry.space_group_name_H-M   'P 1'
#
loop_
_entity.id
_entity.type
_entity.pdbx_description
1 polymer ?
#
loop_
_entity_poly.entity_id
_entity_poly.type
_entity_poly.pdbx_seq_one_letter_code
_entity_poly.pdbx_strand_id
1 'polypeptide(L)'
;MARQVRALTVLGLLLAPGLAAAGTVEVEFEVPVRSMIDLRGYETVTIAPFLVPREEGEAPIERRGVDVQEEFDRYMRRILRRRAQLKYVPPRGVDYPSTDVDDLAANADFWRVVAERSQADLVLSGSLDFDIQDRSGYRTQEYTSPYDGRTYYRQVLVERSGFEYDIVLLVFDGATGKLLHTDNFKDFKEFEGANADPLAGMFQNLLALEDRIAGVFTQKRIRTSRLLFTD
;
A
#
# COMPACT_ATOMS: atom_id res chain seq x y z
N MET A 1 -21.04 -51.89 33.11
CA MET A 1 -19.80 -51.09 33.25
C MET A 1 -18.80 -51.59 32.23
N ALA A 2 -18.69 -50.91 31.08
CA ALA A 2 -17.87 -51.32 29.95
C ALA A 2 -16.74 -50.30 29.76
N ARG A 3 -15.49 -50.74 29.93
CA ARG A 3 -14.29 -49.94 29.72
C ARG A 3 -13.57 -50.54 28.50
N GLN A 4 -13.86 -49.99 27.31
CA GLN A 4 -13.18 -50.39 26.09
C GLN A 4 -11.86 -49.64 25.96
N VAL A 5 -10.78 -50.41 25.99
CA VAL A 5 -9.42 -50.01 25.64
C VAL A 5 -9.34 -49.90 24.12
N ARG A 6 -8.97 -48.73 23.58
CA ARG A 6 -8.65 -48.58 22.15
C ARG A 6 -7.14 -48.54 21.96
N ALA A 7 -6.71 -49.43 21.08
CA ALA A 7 -5.34 -49.86 20.83
C ALA A 7 -4.52 -48.81 20.07
N LEU A 8 -3.26 -48.66 20.49
CA LEU A 8 -2.16 -48.10 19.73
C LEU A 8 -1.94 -48.96 18.47
N THR A 9 -1.94 -48.34 17.28
CA THR A 9 -1.48 -48.99 16.04
C THR A 9 -0.07 -48.49 15.74
N VAL A 10 0.93 -49.34 16.01
CA VAL A 10 2.32 -49.16 15.59
C VAL A 10 2.44 -49.72 14.18
N LEU A 11 2.68 -48.86 13.19
CA LEU A 11 2.92 -49.29 11.81
C LEU A 11 4.41 -49.63 11.66
N GLY A 12 4.69 -50.90 11.41
CA GLY A 12 6.03 -51.48 11.32
C GLY A 12 6.84 -50.97 10.14
N LEU A 13 8.09 -50.63 10.44
CA LEU A 13 9.17 -50.26 9.54
C LEU A 13 9.69 -51.51 8.81
N LEU A 14 9.49 -51.60 7.50
CA LEU A 14 10.14 -52.60 6.63
C LEU A 14 11.39 -51.97 6.00
N LEU A 15 12.55 -52.38 6.51
CA LEU A 15 13.87 -52.09 5.93
C LEU A 15 14.09 -52.94 4.68
N ALA A 16 14.27 -52.29 3.53
CA ALA A 16 14.91 -52.86 2.34
C ALA A 16 16.15 -52.02 2.02
N PRO A 17 17.32 -52.62 1.72
CA PRO A 17 18.51 -51.87 1.30
C PRO A 17 18.36 -51.50 -0.17
N GLY A 18 17.69 -50.38 -0.43
CA GLY A 18 17.61 -49.76 -1.76
C GLY A 18 18.79 -48.83 -1.97
N LEU A 19 19.40 -48.92 -3.16
CA LEU A 19 20.42 -48.01 -3.66
C LEU A 19 20.06 -46.55 -3.34
N ALA A 20 20.99 -45.82 -2.74
CA ALA A 20 20.91 -44.37 -2.53
C ALA A 20 20.84 -43.67 -3.89
N ALA A 21 19.64 -43.53 -4.41
CA ALA A 21 19.36 -42.70 -5.56
C ALA A 21 19.11 -41.31 -5.01
N ALA A 22 20.14 -40.47 -5.05
CA ALA A 22 20.04 -39.06 -4.70
C ALA A 22 18.91 -38.42 -5.53
N GLY A 23 17.73 -38.32 -4.92
CA GLY A 23 16.53 -37.74 -5.51
C GLY A 23 16.48 -36.26 -5.18
N THR A 24 15.96 -35.44 -6.09
CA THR A 24 15.61 -34.05 -5.78
C THR A 24 14.10 -33.93 -5.73
N VAL A 25 13.55 -33.52 -4.60
CA VAL A 25 12.12 -33.21 -4.45
C VAL A 25 11.98 -31.70 -4.37
N GLU A 26 11.28 -31.11 -5.34
CA GLU A 26 10.84 -29.71 -5.24
C GLU A 26 9.64 -29.64 -4.29
N VAL A 27 9.81 -28.92 -3.19
CA VAL A 27 8.74 -28.69 -2.22
C VAL A 27 8.33 -27.22 -2.30
N GLU A 28 7.09 -26.98 -2.72
CA GLU A 28 6.43 -25.68 -2.56
C GLU A 28 5.87 -25.55 -1.15
N PHE A 29 6.17 -24.45 -0.49
CA PHE A 29 5.57 -24.11 0.80
C PHE A 29 5.26 -22.62 0.90
N GLU A 30 4.21 -22.29 1.65
CA GLU A 30 3.83 -20.92 1.93
C GLU A 30 4.40 -20.48 3.28
N VAL A 31 5.30 -19.51 3.26
CA VAL A 31 5.86 -18.89 4.46
C VAL A 31 5.12 -17.58 4.72
N PRO A 32 4.61 -17.35 5.93
CA PRO A 32 4.08 -16.05 6.29
C PRO A 32 5.25 -15.05 6.47
N VAL A 33 5.34 -14.04 5.61
CA VAL A 33 6.14 -12.83 5.83
C VAL A 33 5.47 -12.04 6.93
N ARG A 34 6.18 -11.77 8.02
CA ARG A 34 5.65 -10.95 9.12
C ARG A 34 5.21 -9.58 8.58
N SER A 35 4.07 -9.08 9.07
CA SER A 35 3.64 -7.71 8.83
C SER A 35 4.73 -6.75 9.32
N MET A 36 4.83 -5.57 8.69
CA MET A 36 5.80 -4.55 9.12
C MET A 36 5.47 -4.04 10.53
N ILE A 37 4.18 -4.05 10.89
CA ILE A 37 3.68 -3.75 12.23
C ILE A 37 2.95 -4.98 12.79
N ASP A 38 3.22 -5.32 14.05
CA ASP A 38 2.46 -6.34 14.77
C ASP A 38 1.16 -5.74 15.28
N LEU A 39 0.02 -6.11 14.66
CA LEU A 39 -1.29 -5.56 15.03
C LEU A 39 -1.92 -6.23 16.27
N ARG A 40 -1.26 -7.17 16.93
CA ARG A 40 -1.82 -7.84 18.11
C ARG A 40 -2.07 -6.84 19.23
N GLY A 41 -3.34 -6.70 19.62
CA GLY A 41 -3.78 -5.77 20.66
C GLY A 41 -4.22 -4.40 20.16
N TYR A 42 -4.13 -4.13 18.84
CA TYR A 42 -4.67 -2.92 18.23
C TYR A 42 -5.99 -3.25 17.53
N GLU A 43 -7.09 -2.63 17.98
CA GLU A 43 -8.41 -2.85 17.39
C GLU A 43 -8.93 -1.59 16.69
N THR A 44 -8.51 -0.42 17.17
CA THR A 44 -9.00 0.88 16.73
C THR A 44 -7.90 1.73 16.13
N VAL A 45 -8.27 2.53 15.13
CA VAL A 45 -7.35 3.40 14.41
C VAL A 45 -7.99 4.75 14.16
N THR A 46 -7.24 5.81 14.41
CA THR A 46 -7.59 7.17 13.98
C THR A 46 -6.66 7.60 12.85
N ILE A 47 -7.20 8.36 11.91
CA ILE A 47 -6.44 8.96 10.81
C ILE A 47 -6.48 10.46 11.05
N ALA A 48 -5.34 11.02 11.45
CA ALA A 48 -5.17 12.46 11.55
C ALA A 48 -4.98 13.06 10.15
N PRO A 49 -5.35 14.33 9.91
CA PRO A 49 -5.25 14.95 8.59
C PRO A 49 -3.81 14.90 8.06
N PHE A 50 -3.60 14.37 6.85
CA PHE A 50 -2.26 14.37 6.26
C PHE A 50 -1.83 15.81 5.97
N LEU A 51 -0.56 16.12 6.21
CA LEU A 51 0.02 17.39 5.81
C LEU A 51 0.11 17.42 4.29
N VAL A 52 -0.35 18.51 3.68
CA VAL A 52 -0.13 18.76 2.25
C VAL A 52 1.06 19.71 2.18
N PRO A 53 2.25 19.25 1.75
CA PRO A 53 3.38 20.13 1.50
C PRO A 53 2.91 21.21 0.53
N ARG A 54 3.03 22.48 0.90
CA ARG A 54 2.77 23.57 -0.03
C ARG A 54 4.10 23.95 -0.65
N GLU A 55 4.28 23.68 -1.94
CA GLU A 55 5.35 24.33 -2.67
C GLU A 55 5.01 25.83 -2.85
N GLU A 56 5.98 26.68 -2.54
CA GLU A 56 5.82 28.13 -2.61
C GLU A 56 5.63 28.57 -4.06
N GLY A 57 4.40 28.94 -4.44
CA GLY A 57 4.05 29.40 -5.79
C GLY A 57 3.22 28.41 -6.61
N GLU A 58 2.95 27.21 -6.10
CA GLU A 58 2.06 26.27 -6.77
C GLU A 58 0.58 26.60 -6.59
N ALA A 59 -0.16 26.26 -7.64
CA ALA A 59 -1.60 26.21 -7.63
C ALA A 59 -2.11 25.26 -6.54
N PRO A 60 -3.13 25.61 -5.76
CA PRO A 60 -3.96 24.59 -5.14
C PRO A 60 -4.47 23.64 -6.24
N ILE A 61 -4.25 22.33 -6.08
CA ILE A 61 -4.85 21.28 -6.95
C ILE A 61 -6.39 21.38 -6.94
N GLU A 62 -6.96 22.09 -5.94
CA GLU A 62 -8.35 22.55 -5.93
C GLU A 62 -8.81 23.20 -7.24
N ARG A 63 -7.90 23.67 -8.11
CA ARG A 63 -8.21 24.20 -9.45
C ARG A 63 -9.04 23.28 -10.34
N ARG A 64 -9.15 21.97 -10.05
CA ARG A 64 -10.04 21.04 -10.79
C ARG A 64 -11.18 20.44 -9.96
N GLY A 65 -11.44 20.95 -8.75
CA GLY A 65 -12.61 20.57 -7.93
C GLY A 65 -12.53 19.20 -7.24
N VAL A 66 -11.31 18.65 -7.05
CA VAL A 66 -11.08 17.38 -6.36
C VAL A 66 -10.39 17.65 -5.02
N ASP A 67 -11.02 17.22 -3.93
CA ASP A 67 -10.39 17.20 -2.60
C ASP A 67 -9.58 15.90 -2.43
N VAL A 68 -8.30 15.97 -2.76
CA VAL A 68 -7.38 14.82 -2.70
C VAL A 68 -7.28 14.28 -1.28
N GLN A 69 -7.31 15.16 -0.28
CA GLN A 69 -7.15 14.77 1.12
C GLN A 69 -8.37 14.00 1.62
N GLU A 70 -9.58 14.47 1.30
CA GLU A 70 -10.82 13.78 1.65
C GLU A 70 -10.91 12.40 0.96
N GLU A 71 -10.61 12.33 -0.33
CA GLU A 71 -10.67 11.06 -1.06
C GLU A 71 -9.59 10.07 -0.60
N PHE A 72 -8.39 10.55 -0.27
CA PHE A 72 -7.34 9.72 0.32
C PHE A 72 -7.74 9.19 1.71
N ASP A 73 -8.27 10.04 2.59
CA ASP A 73 -8.77 9.61 3.90
C ASP A 73 -9.89 8.56 3.76
N ARG A 74 -10.87 8.82 2.88
CA ARG A 74 -11.94 7.86 2.58
C ARG A 74 -11.40 6.53 2.08
N TYR A 75 -10.36 6.57 1.26
CA TYR A 75 -9.70 5.39 0.73
C TYR A 75 -8.91 4.62 1.82
N MET A 76 -8.14 5.32 2.66
CA MET A 76 -7.43 4.72 3.79
C MET A 76 -8.38 4.04 4.76
N ARG A 77 -9.50 4.68 5.12
CA ARG A 77 -10.55 4.05 5.94
C ARG A 77 -11.08 2.76 5.32
N ARG A 78 -11.21 2.71 3.99
CA ARG A 78 -11.64 1.50 3.27
C ARG A 78 -10.59 0.39 3.37
N ILE A 79 -9.32 0.70 3.16
CA ILE A 79 -8.21 -0.28 3.26
C ILE A 79 -8.11 -0.82 4.68
N LEU A 80 -8.01 0.05 5.68
CA LEU A 80 -7.81 -0.35 7.08
C LEU A 80 -8.95 -1.25 7.57
N ARG A 81 -10.19 -0.91 7.20
CA ARG A 81 -11.35 -1.74 7.55
C ARG A 81 -11.36 -3.10 6.83
N ARG A 82 -11.07 -3.14 5.52
CA ARG A 82 -11.23 -4.36 4.71
C ARG A 82 -10.02 -5.30 4.77
N ARG A 83 -8.81 -4.75 4.85
CA ARG A 83 -7.55 -5.50 4.77
C ARG A 83 -6.95 -5.70 6.16
N ALA A 84 -6.87 -4.64 6.96
CA ALA A 84 -6.27 -4.68 8.30
C ALA A 84 -7.25 -5.01 9.43
N GLN A 85 -8.56 -5.00 9.17
CA GLN A 85 -9.64 -5.24 10.14
C GLN A 85 -9.63 -4.27 11.34
N LEU A 86 -9.06 -3.07 11.17
CA LEU A 86 -9.05 -2.03 12.19
C LEU A 86 -10.34 -1.21 12.15
N LYS A 87 -10.90 -0.92 13.32
CA LYS A 87 -12.08 -0.07 13.49
C LYS A 87 -11.66 1.39 13.47
N TYR A 88 -12.14 2.13 12.46
CA TYR A 88 -11.92 3.57 12.39
C TYR A 88 -12.65 4.30 13.53
N VAL A 89 -11.94 5.19 14.22
CA VAL A 89 -12.49 6.19 15.13
C VAL A 89 -12.06 7.59 14.65
N PRO A 90 -12.97 8.58 14.63
CA PRO A 90 -12.64 9.89 14.10
C PRO A 90 -11.68 10.66 15.01
N PRO A 91 -10.71 11.41 14.43
CA PRO A 91 -9.84 12.27 15.22
C PRO A 91 -10.65 13.38 15.89
N ARG A 92 -10.21 13.85 17.05
CA ARG A 92 -10.85 14.95 17.79
C ARG A 92 -9.89 16.11 17.98
N GLY A 93 -9.98 17.12 17.13
CA GLY A 93 -9.19 18.36 17.21
C GLY A 93 -7.70 18.09 17.13
N VAL A 94 -7.15 18.07 15.91
CA VAL A 94 -5.73 17.87 15.66
C VAL A 94 -5.13 19.22 15.25
N ASP A 95 -4.46 19.85 16.19
CA ASP A 95 -3.71 21.10 15.95
C ASP A 95 -2.23 20.76 15.91
N TYR A 96 -1.66 20.70 14.70
CA TYR A 96 -0.29 20.26 14.51
C TYR A 96 0.72 21.24 15.13
N PRO A 97 1.71 20.74 15.90
CA PRO A 97 2.76 21.58 16.48
C PRO A 97 3.80 22.06 15.46
N SER A 98 3.92 21.38 14.32
CA SER A 98 4.81 21.73 13.20
C SER A 98 4.16 21.34 11.88
N THR A 99 4.57 22.01 10.80
CA THR A 99 4.24 21.64 9.41
C THR A 99 5.30 20.72 8.80
N ASP A 100 6.40 20.47 9.50
CA ASP A 100 7.44 19.56 9.10
C ASP A 100 7.09 18.13 9.54
N VAL A 101 7.16 17.18 8.62
CA VAL A 101 6.80 15.78 8.84
C VAL A 101 7.76 15.09 9.81
N ASP A 102 9.04 15.43 9.76
CA ASP A 102 10.07 14.85 10.62
C ASP A 102 9.92 15.36 12.06
N ASP A 103 9.62 16.65 12.23
CA ASP A 103 9.28 17.22 13.55
C ASP A 103 8.05 16.53 14.15
N LEU A 104 7.01 16.30 13.34
CA LEU A 104 5.83 15.57 13.76
C LEU A 104 6.18 14.13 14.14
N ALA A 105 6.99 13.43 13.33
CA ALA A 105 7.39 12.06 13.60
C ALA A 105 8.12 11.89 14.94
N ALA A 106 8.88 12.91 15.36
CA ALA A 106 9.60 12.92 16.63
C ALA A 106 8.72 13.21 17.86
N ASN A 107 7.52 13.79 17.69
CA ASN A 107 6.71 14.33 18.79
C ASN A 107 5.76 13.29 19.41
N ALA A 108 6.32 12.36 20.19
CA ALA A 108 5.53 11.28 20.80
C ALA A 108 4.43 11.78 21.77
N ASP A 109 4.70 12.81 22.57
CA ASP A 109 3.72 13.34 23.52
C ASP A 109 2.47 13.89 22.80
N PHE A 110 2.65 14.55 21.66
CA PHE A 110 1.53 15.01 20.83
C PHE A 110 0.68 13.84 20.34
N TRP A 111 1.29 12.81 19.77
CA TRP A 111 0.55 11.66 19.22
C TRP A 111 -0.17 10.85 20.30
N ARG A 112 0.43 10.71 21.48
CA ARG A 112 -0.24 10.11 22.64
C ARG A 112 -1.52 10.89 22.98
N VAL A 113 -1.46 12.23 23.04
CA VAL A 113 -2.64 13.06 23.33
C VAL A 113 -3.72 12.94 22.23
N VAL A 114 -3.33 12.87 20.95
CA VAL A 114 -4.27 12.65 19.84
C VAL A 114 -4.97 11.29 19.97
N ALA A 115 -4.21 10.24 20.27
CA ALA A 115 -4.74 8.89 20.50
C ALA A 115 -5.68 8.85 21.70
N GLU A 116 -5.28 9.41 22.84
CA GLU A 116 -6.09 9.50 24.06
C GLU A 116 -7.41 10.23 23.80
N ARG A 117 -7.40 11.37 23.10
CA ARG A 117 -8.63 12.12 22.80
C ARG A 117 -9.58 11.34 21.90
N SER A 118 -9.03 10.64 20.91
CA SER A 118 -9.79 9.86 19.93
C SER A 118 -10.18 8.47 20.44
N GLN A 119 -9.57 8.00 21.53
CA GLN A 119 -9.66 6.63 22.05
C GLN A 119 -9.23 5.59 21.00
N ALA A 120 -8.15 5.88 20.29
CA ALA A 120 -7.57 5.00 19.27
C ALA A 120 -6.34 4.26 19.79
N ASP A 121 -6.19 3.00 19.43
CA ASP A 121 -4.99 2.20 19.72
C ASP A 121 -3.85 2.55 18.77
N LEU A 122 -4.16 3.00 17.54
CA LEU A 122 -3.21 3.46 16.54
C LEU A 122 -3.57 4.83 16.00
N VAL A 123 -2.55 5.64 15.73
CA VAL A 123 -2.68 6.92 15.01
C VAL A 123 -1.94 6.83 13.69
N LEU A 124 -2.61 7.20 12.60
CA LEU A 124 -2.00 7.37 11.28
C LEU A 124 -1.96 8.84 10.92
N SER A 125 -0.85 9.27 10.33
CA SER A 125 -0.69 10.60 9.75
C SER A 125 0.49 10.57 8.76
N GLY A 126 0.98 11.74 8.35
CA GLY A 126 2.14 11.93 7.51
C GLY A 126 1.90 13.04 6.49
N SER A 127 2.51 12.93 5.31
CA SER A 127 2.30 13.88 4.22
C SER A 127 1.67 13.23 3.00
N LEU A 128 0.90 14.02 2.28
CA LEU A 128 0.23 13.66 1.04
C LEU A 128 0.48 14.77 0.03
N ASP A 129 1.23 14.43 -1.01
CA ASP A 129 1.40 15.28 -2.17
C ASP A 129 0.88 14.58 -3.42
N PHE A 130 0.25 15.36 -4.30
CA PHE A 130 -0.34 14.87 -5.52
C PHE A 130 -0.22 15.90 -6.64
N ASP A 131 0.51 15.58 -7.70
CA ASP A 131 0.75 16.50 -8.80
C ASP A 131 0.13 15.98 -10.12
N ILE A 132 -0.33 16.91 -10.95
CA ILE A 132 -0.83 16.65 -12.30
C ILE A 132 0.09 17.36 -13.28
N GLN A 133 0.86 16.57 -14.03
CA GLN A 133 1.82 17.08 -15.01
C GLN A 133 1.26 16.94 -16.43
N ASP A 134 1.16 18.05 -17.15
CA ASP A 134 0.87 18.00 -18.59
C ASP A 134 2.17 17.69 -19.36
N ARG A 135 2.16 16.60 -20.14
CA ARG A 135 3.29 16.13 -20.93
C ARG A 135 2.93 16.04 -22.40
N SER A 136 3.65 16.76 -23.25
CA SER A 136 3.52 16.66 -24.71
C SER A 136 4.71 15.90 -25.29
N GLY A 137 4.45 14.98 -26.23
CA GLY A 137 5.51 14.19 -26.88
C GLY A 137 5.12 13.69 -28.26
N TYR A 138 6.09 13.20 -29.03
CA TYR A 138 5.83 12.61 -30.35
C TYR A 138 5.68 11.10 -30.26
N ARG A 139 4.62 10.55 -30.84
CA ARG A 139 4.40 9.09 -30.98
C ARG A 139 4.44 8.71 -32.45
N THR A 140 5.14 7.62 -32.76
CA THR A 140 5.10 7.02 -34.09
C THR A 140 3.78 6.26 -34.26
N GLN A 141 3.00 6.63 -35.28
CA GLN A 141 1.74 6.01 -35.62
C GLN A 141 1.77 5.48 -37.06
N GLU A 142 1.24 4.28 -37.28
CA GLU A 142 0.95 3.80 -38.62
C GLU A 142 -0.17 4.65 -39.25
N TYR A 143 0.07 5.10 -40.46
CA TYR A 143 -0.89 5.84 -41.25
C TYR A 143 -1.02 5.18 -42.62
N THR A 144 -2.23 4.76 -42.93
CA THR A 144 -2.59 4.28 -44.27
C THR A 144 -3.07 5.46 -45.09
N SER A 145 -2.36 5.78 -46.17
CA SER A 145 -2.76 6.89 -47.04
C SER A 145 -4.06 6.59 -47.78
N PRO A 146 -5.06 7.49 -47.72
CA PRO A 146 -6.33 7.31 -48.41
C PRO A 146 -6.20 7.45 -49.94
N TYR A 147 -5.06 7.93 -50.44
CA TYR A 147 -4.82 8.17 -51.86
C TYR A 147 -4.20 6.97 -52.59
N ASP A 148 -3.33 6.20 -51.92
CA ASP A 148 -2.55 5.11 -52.52
C ASP A 148 -2.55 3.80 -51.70
N GLY A 149 -3.20 3.77 -50.53
CA GLY A 149 -3.34 2.58 -49.69
C GLY A 149 -2.05 2.10 -49.02
N ARG A 150 -0.95 2.86 -49.14
CA ARG A 150 0.33 2.49 -48.53
C ARG A 150 0.37 2.88 -47.05
N THR A 151 0.89 1.98 -46.22
CA THR A 151 1.13 2.25 -44.79
C THR A 151 2.53 2.84 -44.61
N TYR A 152 2.59 3.98 -43.94
CA TYR A 152 3.85 4.57 -43.49
C TYR A 152 3.78 4.98 -42.02
N TYR A 153 4.95 5.12 -41.41
CA TYR A 153 5.07 5.64 -40.06
C TYR A 153 5.14 7.16 -40.10
N ARG A 154 4.26 7.82 -39.34
CA ARG A 154 4.33 9.27 -39.13
C ARG A 154 4.49 9.58 -37.65
N GLN A 155 5.15 10.68 -37.34
CA GLN A 155 5.19 11.22 -35.98
C GLN A 155 3.95 12.09 -35.78
N VAL A 156 3.16 11.79 -34.76
CA VAL A 156 2.06 12.62 -34.31
C VAL A 156 2.38 13.18 -32.94
N LEU A 157 2.15 14.48 -32.74
CA LEU A 157 2.19 15.07 -31.42
C LEU A 157 1.02 14.50 -30.62
N VAL A 158 1.33 13.93 -29.47
CA VAL A 158 0.35 13.44 -28.49
C VAL A 158 0.54 14.20 -27.20
N GLU A 159 -0.59 14.61 -26.62
CA GLU A 159 -0.64 15.18 -25.29
C GLU A 159 -0.99 14.06 -24.31
N ARG A 160 -0.39 14.11 -23.13
CA ARG A 160 -0.57 13.17 -22.04
C ARG A 160 -0.70 13.94 -20.74
N SER A 161 -1.44 13.38 -19.81
CA SER A 161 -1.47 13.86 -18.43
C SER A 161 -0.83 12.79 -17.55
N GLY A 162 0.16 13.21 -16.77
CA GLY A 162 0.81 12.44 -15.71
C GLY A 162 0.17 12.76 -14.37
N PHE A 163 -0.01 11.75 -13.53
CA PHE A 163 -0.49 11.86 -12.16
C PHE A 163 0.56 11.27 -11.24
N GLU A 164 1.06 12.05 -10.29
CA GLU A 164 2.10 11.66 -9.35
C GLU A 164 1.54 11.66 -7.92
N TYR A 165 1.84 10.63 -7.15
CA TYR A 165 1.61 10.61 -5.71
C TYR A 165 2.95 10.52 -4.99
N ASP A 166 3.10 11.30 -3.93
CA ASP A 166 4.16 11.15 -2.93
C ASP A 166 3.53 11.14 -1.54
N ILE A 167 3.49 9.96 -0.92
CA ILE A 167 2.79 9.74 0.36
C ILE A 167 3.81 9.29 1.39
N VAL A 168 4.00 10.08 2.44
CA VAL A 168 4.71 9.63 3.63
C VAL A 168 3.68 9.15 4.64
N LEU A 169 3.75 7.88 5.02
CA LEU A 169 2.86 7.27 6.01
C LEU A 169 3.61 7.08 7.32
N LEU A 170 3.11 7.70 8.38
CA LEU A 170 3.57 7.54 9.74
C LEU A 170 2.52 6.77 10.55
N VAL A 171 2.96 5.77 11.30
CA VAL A 171 2.10 4.98 12.19
C VAL A 171 2.62 5.04 13.61
N PHE A 172 1.77 5.47 14.54
CA PHE A 172 2.10 5.64 15.94
C PHE A 172 1.29 4.70 16.83
N ASP A 173 1.92 4.23 17.89
CA ASP A 173 1.26 3.56 19.01
C ASP A 173 0.45 4.57 19.83
N GLY A 174 -0.82 4.28 20.08
CA GLY A 174 -1.71 5.21 20.76
C GLY A 174 -1.44 5.36 22.26
N ALA A 175 -0.94 4.31 22.92
CA ALA A 175 -0.67 4.34 24.35
C ALA A 175 0.57 5.16 24.72
N THR A 176 1.60 5.09 23.87
CA THR A 176 2.91 5.72 24.12
C THR A 176 3.18 6.91 23.23
N GLY A 177 2.47 7.04 22.10
CA GLY A 177 2.76 8.00 21.04
C GLY A 177 4.00 7.68 20.22
N LYS A 178 4.64 6.53 20.44
CA LYS A 178 5.87 6.15 19.76
C LYS A 178 5.62 5.84 18.29
N LEU A 179 6.48 6.34 17.41
CA LEU A 179 6.51 5.94 16.00
C LEU A 179 6.83 4.43 15.89
N LEU A 180 5.88 3.68 15.35
CA LEU A 180 6.00 2.24 15.08
C LEU A 180 6.59 1.98 13.70
N HIS A 181 6.21 2.79 12.72
CA HIS A 181 6.62 2.61 11.34
C HIS A 181 6.54 3.90 10.53
N THR A 182 7.41 4.00 9.54
CA THR A 182 7.40 5.03 8.50
C THR A 182 7.63 4.36 7.15
N ASP A 183 6.89 4.79 6.13
CA ASP A 183 7.10 4.35 4.75
C ASP A 183 6.81 5.49 3.78
N ASN A 184 7.48 5.49 2.62
CA ASN A 184 7.21 6.42 1.52
C ASN A 184 6.65 5.64 0.31
N PHE A 185 5.47 6.06 -0.12
CA PHE A 185 4.81 5.54 -1.32
C PHE A 185 4.79 6.60 -2.40
N LYS A 186 5.72 6.44 -3.35
CA LYS A 186 5.75 7.20 -4.59
C LYS A 186 5.30 6.34 -5.78
N ASP A 187 4.41 6.87 -6.61
CA ASP A 187 4.02 6.26 -7.90
C ASP A 187 3.57 7.32 -8.91
N PHE A 188 3.78 7.02 -10.19
CA PHE A 188 3.52 7.92 -11.30
C PHE A 188 2.81 7.18 -12.45
N LYS A 189 1.71 7.74 -12.94
CA LYS A 189 0.94 7.18 -14.06
C LYS A 189 0.63 8.20 -15.14
N GLU A 190 0.86 7.83 -16.39
CA GLU A 190 0.53 8.64 -17.57
C GLU A 190 -0.71 8.11 -18.29
N PHE A 191 -1.54 9.03 -18.76
CA PHE A 191 -2.71 8.76 -19.59
C PHE A 191 -2.64 9.55 -20.89
N GLU A 192 -3.14 8.96 -21.97
CA GLU A 192 -3.21 9.64 -23.27
C GLU A 192 -4.37 10.65 -23.32
N GLY A 193 -4.10 11.84 -23.87
CA GLY A 193 -5.03 12.97 -23.95
C GLY A 193 -4.66 14.12 -23.00
N ALA A 194 -4.84 15.37 -23.45
CA ALA A 194 -4.58 16.58 -22.64
C ALA A 194 -5.60 16.81 -21.51
N ASN A 195 -6.77 16.18 -21.58
CA ASN A 195 -7.87 16.35 -20.63
C ASN A 195 -8.25 15.00 -20.03
N ALA A 196 -7.26 14.20 -19.61
CA ALA A 196 -7.56 13.00 -18.84
C ALA A 196 -8.32 13.42 -17.56
N ASP A 197 -9.37 12.66 -17.21
CA ASP A 197 -10.16 12.91 -16.02
C ASP A 197 -9.25 12.85 -14.77
N PRO A 198 -9.06 13.97 -14.05
CA PRO A 198 -8.16 14.03 -12.90
C PRO A 198 -8.53 13.03 -11.81
N LEU A 199 -9.82 12.84 -11.56
CA LEU A 199 -10.30 11.96 -10.51
C LEU A 199 -10.03 10.50 -10.87
N ALA A 200 -10.24 10.14 -12.13
CA ALA A 200 -9.94 8.80 -12.63
C ALA A 200 -8.44 8.51 -12.58
N GLY A 201 -7.59 9.45 -13.01
CA GLY A 201 -6.13 9.33 -12.95
C GLY A 201 -5.61 9.17 -11.53
N MET A 202 -6.11 10.02 -10.62
CA MET A 202 -5.87 9.96 -9.18
C MET A 202 -6.19 8.57 -8.61
N PHE A 203 -7.43 8.08 -8.75
CA PHE A 203 -7.80 6.78 -8.20
C PHE A 203 -7.03 5.62 -8.79
N GLN A 204 -6.74 5.65 -10.10
CA GLN A 204 -5.96 4.58 -10.73
C GLN A 204 -4.51 4.53 -10.25
N ASN A 205 -3.90 5.68 -9.96
CA ASN A 205 -2.58 5.73 -9.34
C ASN A 205 -2.65 5.20 -7.90
N LEU A 206 -3.59 5.72 -7.09
CA LEU A 206 -3.77 5.28 -5.70
C LEU A 206 -4.05 3.76 -5.57
N LEU A 207 -4.80 3.17 -6.49
CA LEU A 207 -5.06 1.72 -6.53
C LEU A 207 -3.78 0.89 -6.76
N ALA A 208 -2.78 1.41 -7.47
CA ALA A 208 -1.51 0.70 -7.64
C ALA A 208 -0.68 0.68 -6.34
N LEU A 209 -0.88 1.67 -5.47
CA LEU A 209 -0.26 1.73 -4.15
C LEU A 209 -0.98 0.86 -3.10
N GLU A 210 -2.20 0.37 -3.37
CA GLU A 210 -3.04 -0.35 -2.41
C GLU A 210 -2.31 -1.49 -1.70
N ASP A 211 -1.72 -2.40 -2.48
CA ASP A 211 -1.10 -3.61 -1.94
C ASP A 211 0.17 -3.31 -1.15
N ARG A 212 0.83 -2.18 -1.44
CA ARG A 212 1.99 -1.69 -0.68
C ARG A 212 1.54 -1.10 0.65
N ILE A 213 0.58 -0.15 0.62
CA ILE A 213 0.01 0.49 1.81
C ILE A 213 -0.63 -0.56 2.74
N ALA A 214 -1.47 -1.44 2.21
CA ALA A 214 -2.09 -2.51 3.00
C ALA A 214 -1.05 -3.50 3.57
N GLY A 215 0.10 -3.65 2.92
CA GLY A 215 1.20 -4.48 3.37
C GLY A 215 1.86 -4.01 4.67
N VAL A 216 1.74 -2.73 5.02
CA VAL A 216 2.19 -2.19 6.32
C VAL A 216 1.44 -2.86 7.47
N PHE A 217 0.13 -3.05 7.28
CA PHE A 217 -0.80 -3.51 8.32
C PHE A 217 -1.09 -5.03 8.24
N THR A 218 -0.80 -5.69 7.13
CA THR A 218 -1.21 -7.08 6.91
C THR A 218 -0.03 -8.02 6.73
N GLN A 219 -0.18 -9.24 7.25
CA GLN A 219 0.82 -10.30 7.08
C GLN A 219 0.66 -10.93 5.69
N LYS A 220 1.67 -10.80 4.82
CA LYS A 220 1.66 -11.44 3.50
C LYS A 220 2.18 -12.88 3.60
N ARG A 221 1.55 -13.84 2.93
CA ARG A 221 2.11 -15.19 2.75
C ARG A 221 2.81 -15.25 1.40
N ILE A 222 4.10 -15.59 1.38
CA ILE A 222 4.86 -15.83 0.15
C ILE A 222 4.98 -17.32 -0.08
N ARG A 223 4.68 -17.75 -1.31
CA ARG A 223 4.96 -19.12 -1.76
C ARG A 223 6.39 -19.17 -2.24
N THR A 224 7.17 -20.10 -1.71
CA THR A 224 8.54 -20.36 -2.16
C THR A 224 8.68 -21.83 -2.50
N SER A 225 9.47 -22.15 -3.52
CA SER A 225 9.94 -23.52 -3.74
C SER A 225 11.36 -23.69 -3.19
N ARG A 226 11.65 -24.88 -2.69
CA ARG A 226 13.02 -25.33 -2.36
C ARG A 226 13.21 -26.72 -2.92
N LEU A 227 14.40 -26.95 -3.46
CA LEU A 227 14.85 -28.29 -3.85
C LEU A 227 15.45 -28.96 -2.61
N LEU A 228 14.83 -30.07 -2.18
CA LEU A 228 15.37 -30.94 -1.15
C LEU A 228 16.11 -32.10 -1.83
N PHE A 229 17.34 -32.35 -1.40
CA PHE A 229 18.09 -33.54 -1.80
C PHE A 229 17.74 -34.67 -0.81
N THR A 230 17.34 -35.83 -1.34
CA THR A 230 17.02 -37.03 -0.57
C THR A 230 18.03 -38.11 -0.94
N ASP A 231 18.71 -38.70 0.04
CA ASP A 231 19.63 -39.84 -0.15
C ASP A 231 18.90 -41.17 -0.35
#